data_AF-A0A2A9KPA6-F1
#
_entry.id   AF-A0A2A9KPA6-F1
#
_cell.length_a   1.000
_cell.length_b   1.000
_cell.length_c   1.000
_cell.angle_alpha   90.00
_cell.angle_beta   90.00
_cell.angle_gamma   90.00
#
_symmetry.space_group_name_H-M   'P 1'
#
loop_
_entity.id
_entity.type
_entity.pdbx_description
1 polymer ?
#
loop_
_entity_poly.entity_id
_entity_poly.type
_entity_poly.pdbx_seq_one_letter_code
_entity_poly.pdbx_strand_id
1 'polypeptide(L)' 'MATQWYLESTKAVGLRFKILKLDKQTMRAELLGDTGVPFERVITEDVLQKYGYKVVKVDEPEAVVEA' A
#
# COMPACT_ATOMS: atom_id res chain seq x y z
N MET A 1 -4.63 -0.07 -18.07
CA MET A 1 -4.58 -0.91 -16.84
C MET A 1 -3.52 -0.32 -15.94
N ALA A 2 -3.92 0.23 -14.81
CA ALA A 2 -2.95 0.83 -13.88
C ALA A 2 -2.47 -0.25 -12.91
N THR A 3 -1.16 -0.47 -12.89
CA THR A 3 -0.51 -1.25 -11.84
C THR A 3 -0.63 -0.47 -10.53
N GLN A 4 -1.32 -1.03 -9.54
CA GLN A 4 -1.44 -0.45 -8.22
C GLN A 4 -0.79 -1.35 -7.17
N TRP A 5 0.03 -0.75 -6.32
CA TRP A 5 0.69 -1.44 -5.21
C TRP A 5 -0.12 -1.27 -3.92
N TYR A 6 -0.22 -2.34 -3.15
CA TYR A 6 -0.95 -2.42 -1.91
C TYR A 6 -0.10 -3.08 -0.82
N LEU A 7 -0.30 -2.66 0.42
CA LEU A 7 0.18 -3.30 1.63
C LEU A 7 -0.96 -4.12 2.23
N GLU A 8 -0.92 -5.44 2.09
CA GLU A 8 -1.94 -6.34 2.64
C GLU A 8 -1.50 -6.91 3.98
N SER A 9 -2.38 -6.88 4.98
CA SER A 9 -2.10 -7.52 6.25
C SER A 9 -2.24 -9.04 6.14
N THR A 10 -1.25 -9.77 6.63
CA THR A 10 -1.30 -11.23 6.80
C THR A 10 -2.00 -11.63 8.10
N LYS A 11 -2.18 -10.69 9.04
CA LYS A 11 -2.87 -10.92 10.33
C LYS A 11 -4.34 -10.52 10.29
N ALA A 12 -4.69 -9.45 9.58
CA ALA A 12 -6.06 -8.95 9.45
C ALA A 12 -6.55 -9.17 8.01
N VAL A 13 -7.34 -10.22 7.80
CA VAL A 13 -7.89 -10.55 6.48
C VAL A 13 -8.78 -9.41 5.99
N GLY A 14 -8.50 -8.91 4.79
CA GLY A 14 -9.25 -7.81 4.17
C GLY A 14 -8.66 -6.43 4.41
N LEU A 15 -7.72 -6.26 5.35
CA LEU A 15 -7.05 -4.98 5.58
C LEU A 15 -5.97 -4.75 4.54
N ARG A 16 -6.14 -3.70 3.73
CA ARG A 16 -5.22 -3.33 2.64
C ARG A 16 -4.97 -1.82 2.69
N PHE A 17 -3.73 -1.43 2.49
CA PHE A 17 -3.37 -0.02 2.36
C PHE A 17 -2.81 0.25 0.98
N LYS A 18 -3.38 1.20 0.25
CA LYS A 18 -2.92 1.59 -1.08
C LYS A 18 -1.60 2.34 -0.96
N ILE A 19 -0.56 1.91 -1.65
CA ILE A 19 0.72 2.63 -1.71
C ILE A 19 0.58 3.75 -2.73
N LEU A 20 0.53 4.99 -2.25
CA LEU A 20 0.45 6.19 -3.09
C LEU A 20 1.82 6.61 -3.60
N LYS A 21 2.82 6.58 -2.72
CA LYS A 21 4.19 6.99 -3.01
C LYS A 21 5.16 6.11 -2.24
N LEU A 22 6.34 5.84 -2.81
CA LEU A 22 7.44 5.15 -2.14
C LEU A 22 8.73 5.94 -2.37
N ASP A 23 9.30 6.44 -1.29
CA ASP A 23 10.64 7.00 -1.27
C ASP A 23 11.67 5.86 -1.11
N LYS A 24 12.48 5.65 -2.14
CA LYS A 24 13.51 4.60 -2.17
C LYS A 24 14.75 4.95 -1.34
N GLN A 25 14.97 6.21 -0.99
CA GLN A 25 16.11 6.60 -0.16
C GLN A 25 15.86 6.25 1.31
N THR A 26 14.64 6.53 1.79
CA THR A 26 14.26 6.31 3.20
C THR A 26 13.41 5.06 3.40
N MET A 27 13.02 4.38 2.33
CA MET A 27 12.06 3.27 2.32
C MET A 27 10.70 3.64 2.93
N ARG A 28 10.35 4.94 2.96
CA ARG A 28 9.03 5.40 3.42
C ARG A 28 8.03 5.33 2.29
N ALA A 29 6.89 4.70 2.56
CA ALA A 29 5.75 4.75 1.68
C ALA A 29 4.65 5.61 2.30
N GLU A 30 3.99 6.40 1.45
CA GLU A 30 2.72 7.01 1.76
C GLU A 30 1.61 6.00 1.44
N LEU A 31 0.81 5.70 2.46
CA LEU A 31 -0.22 4.68 2.46
C LEU A 31 -1.58 5.32 2.65
N LEU A 32 -2.59 4.81 1.95
CA LEU A 32 -3.97 5.19 2.11
C LEU A 32 -4.79 3.98 2.55
N GLY A 33 -5.38 4.05 3.74
CA GLY A 33 -6.31 3.03 4.24
C GLY A 33 -7.76 3.34 3.91
N ASP A 34 -8.67 2.49 4.41
CA ASP A 34 -10.12 2.63 4.23
C ASP A 34 -10.70 3.92 4.85
N THR A 35 -9.97 4.54 5.79
CA THR A 35 -10.37 5.81 6.39
C THR A 35 -10.17 7.01 5.46
N GLY A 36 -9.49 6.85 4.32
CA GLY A 36 -9.22 7.92 3.36
C GLY A 36 -8.17 8.93 3.84
N VAL A 37 -7.54 8.72 5.00
CA VAL A 37 -6.47 9.58 5.50
C VAL A 37 -5.11 8.98 5.11
N PRO A 38 -4.28 9.70 4.35
CA PRO A 38 -2.95 9.24 4.01
C PRO A 38 -2.03 9.28 5.23
N PHE A 39 -1.16 8.29 5.35
CA PHE A 39 -0.16 8.21 6.41
C PHE A 39 1.15 7.61 5.88
N GLU A 40 2.27 8.02 6.47
CA GLU A 40 3.58 7.51 6.07
C GLU A 40 4.01 6.32 6.94
N ARG A 41 4.62 5.31 6.31
CA ARG A 41 5.21 4.17 7.02
C ARG A 41 6.46 3.67 6.32
N VAL A 42 7.46 3.29 7.10
CA VAL A 42 8.66 2.63 6.57
C VAL A 42 8.29 1.20 6.15
N ILE A 43 8.61 0.83 4.91
CA ILE A 43 8.30 -0.47 4.32
C ILE A 43 9.61 -1.22 4.04
N THR A 44 10.21 -1.73 5.11
CA THR A 44 11.34 -2.66 5.06
C THR A 44 10.87 -4.09 5.33
N GLU A 45 11.64 -5.09 4.89
CA GLU A 45 11.32 -6.50 5.15
C GLU A 45 11.12 -6.79 6.64
N ASP A 46 11.97 -6.25 7.52
CA ASP A 46 11.81 -6.37 8.97
C ASP A 46 10.46 -5.84 9.47
N VAL A 47 10.05 -4.65 9.01
CA VAL A 47 8.78 -4.04 9.43
C VAL A 47 7.60 -4.85 8.89
N LEU A 48 7.67 -5.26 7.62
CA LEU A 48 6.65 -6.11 6.99
C LEU A 48 6.47 -7.41 7.77
N GLN A 49 7.55 -8.14 8.04
CA GLN A 49 7.49 -9.40 8.80
C GLN A 49 7.01 -9.19 10.23
N LYS A 50 7.54 -8.18 10.95
CA LYS A 50 7.19 -7.89 12.33
C LYS A 50 5.70 -7.60 12.50
N TYR A 51 5.15 -6.75 11.63
CA TYR A 51 3.74 -6.39 11.72
C TYR A 51 2.81 -7.34 10.96
N GLY A 52 3.35 -8.25 10.16
CA GLY A 52 2.55 -9.18 9.35
C GLY A 52 1.88 -8.45 8.19
N TYR A 53 2.69 -7.86 7.33
CA TYR A 53 2.28 -7.23 6.08
C TYR A 53 3.05 -7.84 4.91
N LYS A 54 2.43 -7.81 3.74
CA LYS A 54 3.08 -8.13 2.46
C LYS A 54 2.72 -7.09 1.41
N VAL A 55 3.63 -6.83 0.50
CA VAL A 55 3.37 -5.97 -0.65
C VAL A 55 2.75 -6.82 -1.75
N VAL A 56 1.59 -6.41 -2.24
CA VAL A 56 0.86 -7.06 -3.34
C VAL A 56 0.67 -6.06 -4.46
N LYS A 57 0.85 -6.54 -5.69
CA LYS A 57 0.63 -5.79 -6.91
C LYS A 57 -0.73 -6.23 -7.48
N VAL A 58 -1.61 -5.28 -7.71
CA VAL A 58 -2.94 -5.52 -8.28
C VAL A 58 -3.06 -4.69 -9.54
N ASP A 59 -3.52 -5.32 -10.62
CA ASP A 59 -3.88 -4.61 -11.85
C ASP A 59 -5.31 -4.10 -11.69
N GLU A 60 -5.45 -2.80 -11.41
CA GLU A 60 -6.76 -2.17 -11.35
C GLU A 60 -7.19 -1.74 -12.76
N PRO A 61 -8.48 -1.95 -13.13
CA PRO A 61 -9.02 -1.25 -14.27
C PRO A 61 -8.85 0.25 -14.00
N GLU A 62 -8.32 0.97 -14.99
CA GLU A 62 -8.18 2.42 -14.89
C GLU A 62 -9.55 2.98 -14.49
N ALA A 63 -9.62 3.59 -13.30
CA ALA A 63 -10.77 4.40 -12.95
C ALA A 63 -10.78 5.53 -13.97
N VAL A 64 -11.67 5.42 -14.96
CA VAL A 64 -11.98 6.49 -15.89
C VAL A 64 -12.48 7.63 -15.01
N VAL A 65 -11.62 8.59 -14.72
CA VAL A 65 -12.04 9.86 -14.14
C VAL A 65 -12.78 10.54 -15.29
N GLU A 66 -14.10 10.37 -15.33
CA GLU A 66 -14.94 11.22 -16.17
C GLU A 66 -14.72 12.67 -15.72
N ALA A 67 -14.29 13.49 -16.68
CA ALA A 67 -13.86 14.86 -16.54
C ALA A 67 -15.02 15.84 -16.27
#